data_AF-A0A939DSS9-F1
#
_entry.id   AF-A0A939DSS9-F1
#
_cell.length_a   1.000
_cell.length_b   1.000
_cell.length_c   1.000
_cell.angle_alpha   90.00
_cell.angle_beta   90.00
_cell.angle_gamma   90.00
#
_symmetry.space_group_name_H-M   'P 1'
#
loop_
_entity.id
_entity.type
_entity.pdbx_description
1 polymer ?
#
loop_
_entity_poly.entity_id
_entity_poly.type
_entity_poly.pdbx_seq_one_letter_code
_entity_poly.pdbx_strand_id
1 'polypeptide(L)'
;KVTLTLEDGKTFVVESSNNQADSPYIQQAWLNGKALDKSWLNHHVIQAGGKLHFDMGQTPNKAWASSSSAQPYSMSLEASRP
;
A
#
# COMPACT_ATOMS: atom_id res chain seq x y z
N LYS A 1 -8.16 -11.26 -4.46
CA LYS A 1 -7.18 -10.91 -5.53
C LYS A 1 -7.89 -10.08 -6.58
N VAL A 2 -7.27 -9.00 -7.02
CA VAL A 2 -7.72 -8.12 -8.11
C VAL A 2 -6.53 -7.92 -9.05
N THR A 3 -6.78 -7.89 -10.36
CA THR A 3 -5.75 -7.59 -11.36
C THR A 3 -6.20 -6.38 -12.15
N LEU A 4 -5.35 -5.36 -12.22
CA LEU A 4 -5.52 -4.21 -13.08
C LEU A 4 -4.69 -4.42 -14.35
N THR A 5 -5.34 -4.37 -15.50
CA THR A 5 -4.67 -4.32 -16.81
C THR A 5 -4.57 -2.86 -17.22
N LEU A 6 -3.34 -2.39 -17.43
CA LEU A 6 -3.04 -1.00 -17.77
C LEU A 6 -3.07 -0.80 -19.30
N GLU A 7 -3.19 0.46 -19.73
CA GLU A 7 -3.27 0.81 -21.15
C GLU A 7 -2.03 0.39 -21.95
N ASP A 8 -0.85 0.34 -21.31
CA ASP A 8 0.41 -0.12 -21.92
C ASP A 8 0.56 -1.65 -21.91
N GLY A 9 -0.49 -2.38 -21.51
CA GLY A 9 -0.53 -3.84 -21.46
C GLY A 9 0.12 -4.46 -20.23
N LYS A 10 0.75 -3.66 -19.35
CA LYS A 10 1.27 -4.18 -18.07
C LYS A 10 0.14 -4.53 -17.12
N THR A 11 0.48 -5.32 -16.10
CA THR A 11 -0.48 -5.71 -15.06
C THR A 11 0.00 -5.28 -13.69
N PHE A 12 -0.93 -4.81 -12.88
CA PHE A 12 -0.72 -4.56 -11.45
C PHE A 12 -1.69 -5.42 -10.65
N VAL A 13 -1.15 -6.33 -9.85
CA VAL A 13 -1.93 -7.31 -9.08
C VAL A 13 -2.01 -6.89 -7.63
N VAL A 14 -3.22 -6.84 -7.08
CA VAL A 14 -3.47 -6.68 -5.65
C VAL A 14 -3.96 -8.00 -5.09
N GLU A 15 -3.22 -8.54 -4.12
CA GLU A 15 -3.56 -9.77 -3.43
C GLU A 15 -3.44 -9.61 -1.93
N SER A 16 -4.04 -10.54 -1.21
CA SER A 16 -4.02 -10.54 0.23
C SER A 16 -4.06 -11.95 0.80
N SER A 17 -3.38 -12.11 1.93
CA SER A 17 -3.50 -13.26 2.83
C SER A 17 -4.50 -12.92 3.93
N ASN A 18 -5.24 -13.92 4.42
CA ASN A 18 -6.14 -13.79 5.57
C ASN A 18 -7.29 -12.77 5.41
N ASN A 19 -7.61 -12.38 4.18
CA ASN A 19 -8.71 -11.45 3.92
C ASN A 19 -10.06 -12.16 4.07
N GLN A 20 -10.79 -11.82 5.13
CA GLN A 20 -12.08 -12.39 5.50
C GLN A 20 -13.01 -11.30 6.03
N ALA A 21 -14.30 -11.58 6.15
CA ALA A 21 -15.29 -10.61 6.63
C ALA A 21 -14.99 -10.05 8.04
N ASP A 22 -14.34 -10.85 8.89
CA ASP A 22 -13.93 -10.49 10.25
C ASP A 22 -12.50 -9.93 10.33
N SER A 23 -11.76 -9.90 9.22
CA SER A 23 -10.33 -9.57 9.16
C SER A 23 -10.05 -8.38 8.24
N PRO A 24 -10.60 -7.17 8.52
CA PRO A 24 -10.53 -6.03 7.61
C PRO A 24 -9.23 -5.21 7.72
N TYR A 25 -8.36 -5.48 8.70
CA TYR A 25 -7.22 -4.61 9.00
C TYR A 25 -5.92 -5.10 8.37
N ILE A 26 -5.19 -4.21 7.71
CA ILE A 26 -3.83 -4.48 7.22
C ILE A 26 -2.88 -4.63 8.41
N GLN A 27 -2.22 -5.78 8.48
CA GLN A 27 -1.14 -6.04 9.43
C GLN A 27 0.21 -5.68 8.83
N GLN A 28 0.43 -6.05 7.57
CA GLN A 28 1.66 -5.81 6.81
C GLN A 28 1.36 -5.67 5.32
N ALA A 29 2.26 -5.03 4.57
CA ALA A 29 2.15 -4.89 3.13
C ALA A 29 3.51 -5.07 2.45
N TRP A 30 3.50 -5.58 1.22
CA TRP A 30 4.68 -5.68 0.37
C TRP A 30 4.37 -5.20 -1.04
N LEU A 31 5.27 -4.41 -1.58
CA LEU A 31 5.28 -4.00 -2.97
C LEU A 31 6.44 -4.69 -3.68
N ASN A 32 6.12 -5.54 -4.67
CA ASN A 32 7.09 -6.32 -5.43
C ASN A 32 8.07 -7.10 -4.50
N GLY A 33 7.54 -7.66 -3.41
CA GLY A 33 8.28 -8.42 -2.41
C GLY A 33 9.06 -7.59 -1.38
N LYS A 34 9.10 -6.25 -1.51
CA LYS A 34 9.74 -5.36 -0.55
C LYS A 34 8.71 -4.85 0.46
N ALA A 35 9.07 -4.78 1.73
CA ALA A 35 8.20 -4.26 2.78
C ALA A 35 7.71 -2.84 2.44
N LEU A 36 6.42 -2.61 2.62
CA LEU A 36 5.75 -1.34 2.40
C LEU A 36 5.18 -0.85 3.73
N ASP A 37 5.92 0.04 4.38
CA ASP A 37 5.54 0.64 5.67
C ASP A 37 4.91 2.03 5.53
N LYS A 38 4.23 2.26 4.39
CA LYS A 38 3.55 3.51 4.05
C LYS A 38 2.11 3.22 3.60
N SER A 39 1.20 4.15 3.86
CA SER A 39 -0.22 4.04 3.50
C SER A 39 -0.57 4.58 2.12
N TRP A 40 0.44 4.80 1.27
CA TRP A 40 0.27 5.40 -0.06
C TRP A 40 1.28 4.83 -1.06
N LEU A 41 0.93 4.94 -2.34
CA LEU A 41 1.78 4.56 -3.47
C LEU A 41 1.88 5.72 -4.44
N ASN A 42 3.06 5.91 -5.03
CA ASN A 42 3.19 6.80 -6.18
C ASN A 42 2.52 6.17 -7.40
N HIS A 43 1.92 7.00 -8.25
CA HIS A 43 1.31 6.53 -9.50
C HIS A 43 2.29 5.77 -10.41
N HIS A 44 3.55 6.21 -10.50
CA HIS A 44 4.57 5.55 -11.32
C HIS A 44 4.82 4.09 -10.90
N VAL A 45 4.62 3.76 -9.62
CA VAL A 45 4.76 2.38 -9.12
C VAL A 45 3.67 1.49 -9.71
N ILE A 46 2.44 2.00 -9.77
CA ILE A 46 1.32 1.27 -10.35
C ILE A 46 1.52 1.14 -11.86
N GLN A 47 1.91 2.22 -12.55
CA GLN A 47 2.20 2.22 -13.99
C GLN A 47 3.35 1.29 -14.40
N ALA A 48 4.31 1.03 -13.51
CA ALA A 48 5.37 0.05 -13.75
C ALA A 48 4.84 -1.40 -13.73
N GLY A 49 3.60 -1.62 -13.30
CA GLY A 49 3.03 -2.94 -13.03
C GLY A 49 3.61 -3.57 -11.76
N GLY A 50 3.36 -4.87 -11.59
CA GLY A 50 3.87 -5.67 -10.49
C GLY A 50 2.79 -6.11 -9.52
N LYS A 51 3.13 -6.19 -8.23
CA LYS A 51 2.30 -6.84 -7.23
C LYS A 51 2.33 -6.14 -5.87
N LEU A 52 1.15 -5.85 -5.35
CA LEU A 52 0.89 -5.42 -3.99
C LEU A 52 0.27 -6.59 -3.21
N HIS A 53 0.92 -7.00 -2.14
CA HIS A 53 0.44 -8.05 -1.23
C HIS A 53 0.13 -7.45 0.14
N PHE A 54 -1.03 -7.78 0.69
CA PHE A 54 -1.41 -7.43 2.05
C PHE A 54 -1.51 -8.68 2.93
N ASP A 55 -1.02 -8.62 4.16
CA ASP A 55 -1.44 -9.54 5.21
C ASP A 55 -2.53 -8.87 6.04
N MET A 56 -3.67 -9.54 6.19
CA MET A 56 -4.88 -9.02 6.83
C MET A 56 -5.08 -9.64 8.21
N GLY A 57 -5.83 -8.96 9.08
CA GLY A 57 -6.12 -9.44 10.43
C GLY A 57 -7.37 -8.84 11.06
N GLN A 58 -7.82 -9.46 12.14
CA GLN A 58 -9.06 -9.11 12.86
C GLN A 58 -8.97 -7.84 13.70
N THR A 59 -7.76 -7.43 14.08
CA THR A 59 -7.55 -6.26 14.95
C THR A 59 -6.63 -5.22 14.28
N PRO A 60 -6.77 -3.93 14.61
CA PRO A 60 -5.92 -2.90 14.01
C PRO A 60 -4.45 -3.06 14.41
N ASN A 61 -3.55 -3.06 13.44
CA ASN A 61 -2.13 -2.85 13.71
C ASN A 61 -1.85 -1.35 13.86
N LYS A 62 -1.57 -0.88 15.08
CA LYS A 62 -1.29 0.53 15.37
C LYS A 62 0.13 0.98 14.98
N ALA A 63 1.01 0.04 14.61
CA ALA A 63 2.39 0.30 14.25
C ALA A 63 2.61 0.42 12.74
N TRP A 64 1.79 -0.24 11.92
CA TRP A 64 1.94 -0.18 10.46
C TRP A 64 1.57 1.21 9.93
N ALA A 65 2.42 1.76 9.06
CA ALA A 65 2.23 3.06 8.40
C ALA A 65 1.92 4.25 9.34
N SER A 66 2.33 4.19 10.62
CA SER A 66 2.03 5.24 11.61
C SER A 66 3.17 6.26 11.83
N SER A 67 4.33 6.05 11.20
CA SER A 67 5.46 6.99 11.30
C SER A 67 5.19 8.30 10.55
N SER A 68 5.84 9.40 10.94
CA SER A 68 5.77 10.68 10.21
C SER A 68 6.22 10.54 8.75
N SER A 69 7.19 9.67 8.46
CA SER A 69 7.69 9.41 7.10
C SER A 69 6.74 8.57 6.23
N ALA A 70 5.73 7.95 6.84
CA ALA A 70 4.73 7.13 6.17
C ALA A 70 3.51 7.93 5.71
N GLN A 71 3.41 9.21 6.11
CA GLN A 71 2.32 10.09 5.72
C GLN A 71 2.36 10.39 4.22
N PRO A 72 1.19 10.52 3.58
CA PRO A 72 1.13 11.02 2.21
C PRO A 72 1.51 12.50 2.17
N TYR A 73 1.74 12.98 0.95
CA TYR A 73 2.02 14.39 0.69
C TYR A 73 0.92 15.31 1.22
N SER A 74 1.32 16.47 1.76
CA SER A 74 0.43 17.55 2.20
C SER A 74 1.12 18.90 1.97
N MET A 75 0.43 19.82 1.29
CA MET A 75 0.93 21.18 0.99
C MET A 75 1.39 21.93 2.25
N SER A 76 0.64 21.78 3.35
CA SER A 76 0.93 22.48 4.60
C SER A 76 2.23 22.01 5.26
N LEU A 77 2.63 20.75 5.04
CA LEU A 77 3.90 20.22 5.52
C LEU A 77 5.07 20.59 4.61
N GLU A 78 4.81 20.90 3.34
CA GLU A 78 5.84 21.34 2.40
C GLU A 78 6.19 22.81 2.63
N ALA A 79 5.19 23.67 2.81
CA ALA A 79 5.39 25.10 3.08
C ALA A 79 6.19 25.38 4.38
N SER A 80 6.26 24.41 5.29
CA SER A 80 7.03 24.49 6.53
C SER A 80 8.44 23.90 6.45
N ARG A 81 8.89 23.41 5.28
CA ARG A 81 10.27 22.93 5.08
C ARG A 81 11.14 24.13 4.66
N PRO A 82 12.33 24.31 5.29
CA PRO A 82 13.24 25.41 4.96
C PRO A 82 13.83 25.30 3.56
#